data_AF-A0A7C3VB57-F1
#
_entry.id   AF-A0A7C3VB57-F1
#
_cell.length_a   1.000
_cell.length_b   1.000
_cell.length_c   1.000
_cell.angle_alpha   90.00
_cell.angle_beta   90.00
_cell.angle_gamma   90.00
#
_symmetry.space_group_name_H-M   'P 1'
#
loop_
_entity.id
_entity.type
_entity.pdbx_description
1 polymer ?
#
loop_
_entity_poly.entity_id
_entity_poly.type
_entity_poly.pdbx_seq_one_letter_code
_entity_poly.pdbx_strand_id
1 'polypeptide(L)'
;MRCPDCGFENKANLKFCKKCGKDLTKPPVWFCETRWHLKTITIIYISLILFYFTVSFLLHKLPPPYNQRIIPEEMTPWLYPHKQIEE
;
A
#
# COMPACT_ATOMS: atom_id res chain seq x y z
N MET A 1 -30.71 -2.56 -17.75
CA MET A 1 -29.58 -2.70 -16.79
C MET A 1 -29.16 -4.15 -16.70
N ARG A 2 -27.85 -4.39 -16.79
CA ARG A 2 -27.29 -5.74 -16.78
C ARG A 2 -27.15 -6.22 -15.33
N CYS A 3 -27.58 -7.44 -15.03
CA CYS A 3 -27.41 -8.01 -13.71
C CYS A 3 -25.91 -8.25 -13.44
N PRO A 4 -25.36 -7.73 -12.32
CA PRO A 4 -23.95 -7.94 -11.96
C PRO A 4 -23.57 -9.40 -11.68
N ASP A 5 -24.56 -10.26 -11.38
CA ASP A 5 -24.32 -11.66 -10.98
C ASP A 5 -24.38 -12.63 -12.16
N CYS A 6 -25.44 -12.53 -12.97
CA CYS A 6 -25.71 -13.48 -14.05
C CYS A 6 -25.53 -12.89 -15.45
N GLY A 7 -25.23 -11.59 -15.55
CA GLY A 7 -25.02 -10.89 -16.80
C GLY A 7 -26.27 -10.68 -17.67
N PHE A 8 -27.47 -11.04 -17.19
CA PHE A 8 -28.72 -10.91 -17.95
C PHE A 8 -29.17 -9.44 -18.07
N GLU A 9 -29.70 -9.05 -19.23
CA GLU A 9 -30.24 -7.71 -19.45
C GLU A 9 -31.68 -7.59 -18.93
N ASN A 10 -31.84 -6.86 -17.82
CA ASN A 10 -33.14 -6.55 -17.25
C ASN A 10 -33.62 -5.15 -17.72
N LYS A 11 -34.94 -4.96 -17.83
CA LYS A 11 -35.54 -3.62 -17.94
C LYS A 11 -35.11 -2.75 -16.75
N ALA A 12 -34.90 -1.44 -16.97
CA ALA A 12 -34.32 -0.53 -15.98
C ALA A 12 -35.11 -0.45 -14.66
N ASN A 13 -36.43 -0.63 -14.69
CA ASN A 13 -37.30 -0.47 -13.51
C ASN A 13 -37.54 -1.76 -12.70
N LEU A 14 -36.83 -2.85 -12.98
CA LEU A 14 -37.01 -4.12 -12.28
C LEU A 14 -36.24 -4.13 -10.96
N LYS A 15 -36.95 -4.36 -9.84
CA LYS A 15 -36.34 -4.53 -8.51
C LYS A 15 -35.54 -5.83 -8.40
N PHE A 16 -35.97 -6.88 -9.10
CA PHE A 16 -35.33 -8.20 -9.06
C PHE A 16 -34.95 -8.66 -10.47
N CYS A 17 -33.83 -9.37 -10.59
CA CYS A 17 -33.44 -9.99 -11.85
C CYS A 17 -34.38 -11.15 -12.20
N LYS A 18 -34.89 -11.17 -13.44
CA LYS A 18 -35.77 -12.24 -13.93
C LYS A 18 -35.13 -13.62 -14.01
N LYS A 19 -33.79 -13.69 -14.10
CA LYS A 19 -33.06 -14.94 -14.27
C LYS A 19 -32.57 -15.52 -12.94
N CYS A 20 -31.90 -14.71 -12.11
CA CYS A 20 -31.30 -15.18 -10.85
C CYS A 20 -32.05 -14.73 -9.58
N GLY A 21 -33.09 -13.91 -9.69
CA GLY A 21 -33.85 -13.41 -8.53
C GLY A 21 -33.13 -12.37 -7.67
N LYS A 22 -31.90 -11.97 -8.02
CA LYS A 22 -31.11 -11.00 -7.24
C LYS A 22 -31.79 -9.64 -7.20
N ASP A 23 -31.82 -9.04 -6.03
CA ASP A 23 -32.28 -7.66 -5.81
C ASP A 23 -31.27 -6.69 -6.45
N LEU A 24 -31.76 -5.91 -7.42
CA LEU A 24 -30.98 -4.95 -8.19
C LEU A 24 -31.01 -3.55 -7.57
N THR A 25 -31.77 -3.35 -6.48
CA THR A 25 -31.80 -2.09 -5.73
C THR A 25 -30.63 -1.97 -4.75
N LYS A 26 -30.03 -3.10 -4.37
CA LYS A 26 -28.87 -3.13 -3.50
C LYS A 26 -27.59 -3.01 -4.33
N PRO A 27 -26.58 -2.27 -3.84
CA PRO A 27 -25.28 -2.28 -4.49
C PRO A 27 -24.72 -3.70 -4.49
N PRO A 28 -23.87 -4.04 -5.48
CA PRO A 28 -23.32 -5.38 -5.57
C PRO A 28 -22.46 -5.70 -4.35
N VAL A 29 -22.38 -6.98 -3.97
CA VAL A 29 -21.68 -7.44 -2.76
C VAL A 29 -20.17 -7.12 -2.73
N TRP A 30 -19.56 -6.86 -3.88
CA TRP A 30 -18.16 -6.41 -3.97
C TRP A 30 -17.99 -4.92 -3.66
N PHE A 31 -19.08 -4.14 -3.63
CA PHE A 31 -19.02 -2.72 -3.32
C PHE A 31 -18.82 -2.58 -1.81
N CYS A 32 -17.57 -2.50 -1.40
CA CYS A 32 -17.23 -2.28 -0.01
C CYS A 32 -17.61 -0.86 0.39
N GLU A 33 -18.33 -0.73 1.51
CA GLU A 33 -18.68 0.57 2.06
C GLU A 33 -17.41 1.34 2.48
N THR A 34 -17.50 2.67 2.53
CA THR A 34 -16.38 3.55 2.97
C THR A 34 -15.84 3.16 4.35
N ARG A 35 -16.70 2.67 5.25
CA ARG A 35 -16.31 2.17 6.57
C ARG A 35 -15.43 0.93 6.51
N TRP A 36 -15.67 0.04 5.55
CA TRP A 36 -14.83 -1.14 5.33
C TRP A 36 -13.48 -0.70 4.78
N HIS A 37 -13.47 0.16 3.76
CA HIS A 37 -12.23 0.67 3.18
C HIS A 37 -11.33 1.34 4.22
N LEU A 38 -11.89 2.23 5.05
CA LEU A 38 -11.11 2.90 6.11
C LEU A 38 -10.53 1.89 7.10
N LYS A 39 -11.30 0.91 7.56
CA LYS A 39 -10.79 -0.13 8.46
C LYS A 39 -9.67 -0.94 7.82
N THR A 40 -9.88 -1.43 6.61
CA THR A 40 -8.90 -2.25 5.88
C THR A 40 -7.61 -1.47 5.62
N ILE A 41 -7.73 -0.24 5.11
CA ILE A 41 -6.59 0.63 4.81
C ILE A 41 -5.81 0.95 6.09
N THR A 42 -6.49 1.30 7.18
CA THR A 42 -5.84 1.56 8.47
C THR A 42 -5.06 0.35 8.98
N ILE A 43 -5.63 -0.86 8.90
CA ILE A 43 -4.93 -2.09 9.31
C ILE A 43 -3.67 -2.33 8.46
N ILE A 44 -3.78 -2.17 7.14
CA ILE A 44 -2.65 -2.35 6.21
C ILE A 44 -1.52 -1.36 6.55
N TYR A 45 -1.83 -0.07 6.70
CA TYR A 45 -0.82 0.93 7.02
C TYR A 45 -0.18 0.71 8.38
N ILE A 46 -0.95 0.36 9.42
CA ILE A 46 -0.40 0.02 10.74
C ILE A 46 0.58 -1.16 10.63
N SER A 47 0.21 -2.21 9.88
CA SER A 47 1.07 -3.36 9.66
C SER A 47 2.38 -2.99 8.95
N LEU A 48 2.31 -2.19 7.89
CA LEU A 48 3.48 -1.72 7.16
C LEU A 48 4.40 -0.86 8.02
N ILE A 49 3.83 0.05 8.81
CA ILE A 49 4.59 0.92 9.73
C ILE A 49 5.32 0.08 10.78
N LEU A 50 4.62 -0.84 11.44
CA LEU A 50 5.24 -1.71 12.45
C LEU A 50 6.34 -2.59 11.85
N PHE A 51 6.11 -3.15 10.66
CA PHE A 51 7.10 -3.95 9.95
C PHE A 51 8.35 -3.11 9.62
N TYR A 52 8.18 -1.91 9.08
CA TYR A 52 9.28 -1.00 8.78
C TYR A 52 10.13 -0.69 10.01
N PHE A 53 9.51 -0.30 11.13
CA PHE A 53 10.25 0.02 12.35
C PHE A 53 10.95 -1.21 12.94
N THR A 54 10.33 -2.38 12.85
CA THR A 54 10.94 -3.65 13.30
C THR A 54 12.18 -3.97 12.47
N VAL A 55 12.08 -3.89 11.14
CA VAL A 55 13.23 -4.12 10.24
C VAL A 55 14.31 -3.09 10.46
N SER A 56 13.96 -1.81 10.54
CA SER A 56 14.89 -0.72 10.84
C SER A 56 15.64 -0.96 12.15
N PHE A 57 14.92 -1.32 13.21
CA PHE A 57 15.52 -1.65 14.50
C PHE A 57 16.49 -2.84 14.40
N LEU A 58 16.11 -3.92 13.70
CA LEU A 58 16.96 -5.08 13.49
C LEU A 58 18.21 -4.75 12.68
N LEU A 59 18.08 -3.98 11.60
CA LEU A 59 19.21 -3.56 10.77
C LEU A 59 20.18 -2.65 11.54
N HIS A 60 19.68 -1.77 12.41
CA HIS A 60 20.52 -0.95 13.29
C HIS A 60 21.31 -1.77 14.33
N LYS A 61 20.88 -3.00 14.64
CA LYS A 61 21.62 -3.91 15.53
C LYS A 61 22.71 -4.70 14.81
N LEU A 62 22.73 -4.72 13.48
CA LEU A 62 23.75 -5.43 12.73
C LEU A 62 25.08 -4.66 12.78
N PRO A 63 26.19 -5.35 13.05
CA PRO A 63 27.51 -4.73 12.94
C PRO A 63 27.80 -4.34 11.48
N PRO A 64 28.68 -3.34 11.23
CA PRO A 64 29.17 -3.05 9.87
C PRO A 64 29.68 -4.36 9.22
N PRO A 65 29.36 -4.63 7.93
CA PRO A 65 29.56 -3.69 6.80
C PRO A 65 28.28 -3.16 6.14
N TYR A 66 27.09 -3.45 6.66
CA TYR A 66 25.83 -3.07 5.99
C TYR A 66 25.50 -1.56 6.06
N ASN A 67 26.21 -0.80 6.89
CA ASN A 67 25.85 0.59 7.21
C ASN A 67 26.90 1.64 6.80
N GLN A 68 27.92 1.28 6.01
CA GLN A 68 28.93 2.25 5.56
C GLN A 68 29.34 1.99 4.11
N ARG A 69 28.86 2.85 3.21
CA ARG A 69 29.66 3.23 2.05
C ARG A 69 30.76 4.15 2.60
N ILE A 70 31.97 3.62 2.78
CA ILE A 70 33.15 4.44 3.03
C ILE A 70 33.41 5.17 1.72
N ILE A 71 33.01 6.44 1.65
CA ILE A 71 33.34 7.30 0.52
C ILE A 71 34.68 7.93 0.88
N PRO A 72 35.76 7.59 0.16
CA PRO A 72 37.04 8.16 0.45
C PRO A 72 37.02 9.64 0.01
N GLU A 73 37.70 10.47 0.79
CA GLU A 73 37.48 11.92 0.80
C GLU A 73 37.92 12.58 -0.52
N GLU A 74 38.84 11.95 -1.26
CA GLU A 74 39.25 12.35 -2.60
C GLU A 74 38.10 12.35 -3.62
N MET A 75 37.10 11.48 -3.44
CA MET A 75 35.95 11.41 -4.34
C MET A 75 34.86 12.43 -4.01
N THR A 76 34.85 13.05 -2.82
CA THR A 76 33.82 13.99 -2.38
C THR A 76 34.36 15.24 -1.67
N PRO A 77 35.22 16.04 -2.31
CA PRO A 77 35.79 17.25 -1.71
C PRO A 77 34.73 18.32 -1.34
N TRP A 78 33.56 18.31 -2.00
CA TRP A 78 32.46 19.24 -1.70
C TRP A 78 31.67 18.87 -0.44
N LEU A 79 31.81 17.64 0.07
CA LEU A 79 31.05 17.16 1.23
C LEU A 79 31.57 17.79 2.53
N TYR A 80 32.87 18.05 2.60
CA TYR A 80 33.56 18.70 3.72
C TYR A 80 34.58 19.73 3.22
N PRO A 81 34.11 20.88 2.70
CA PRO A 81 34.97 21.83 1.96
C PRO A 81 36.05 22.51 2.80
N HIS A 82 35.98 22.39 4.13
CA HIS A 82 36.93 22.97 5.08
C HIS A 82 38.01 21.98 5.53
N LYS A 83 37.90 20.70 5.15
CA LYS A 83 38.88 19.67 5.52
C LYS A 83 39.99 19.65 4.48
N GLN A 84 41.24 19.86 4.92
CA GLN A 84 42.39 19.74 4.04
C GLN A 84 42.73 18.25 3.88
N ILE A 85 42.93 17.81 2.63
CA ILE A 85 43.31 16.43 2.31
C ILE A 85 44.79 16.31 2.63
N GLU A 86 45.15 15.42 3.56
CA GLU A 86 46.55 15.08 3.84
C GLU A 86 47.05 14.14 2.72
N GLU A 87 48.13 14.54 2.04
CA GLU A 87 48.79 13.80 0.94
C GLU A 87 49.67 12.65 1.41
#